data_AF-A0A372NJZ2-F1
#
_entry.id   AF-A0A372NJZ2-F1
#
_cell.length_a   1.000
_cell.length_b   1.000
_cell.length_c   1.000
_cell.angle_alpha   90.00
_cell.angle_beta   90.00
_cell.angle_gamma   90.00
#
_symmetry.space_group_name_H-M   'P 1'
#
loop_
_entity.id
_entity.type
_entity.pdbx_description
1 polymer ?
#
loop_
_entity_poly.entity_id
_entity_poly.type
_entity_poly.pdbx_seq_one_letter_code
_entity_poly.pdbx_strand_id
1 'polypeptide(L)'
;MPCEPLPLSRPLLARTAEMLAIPERICRRRDCRRRHRCNWFFRATQQPCCLANLDADQRRLFDELAQTVADAEHFGYLASKITMSSPYRETRALQDAAVETAHALVSGRKRKAFRAFEKMRAAQPAPKYDGEEPPLPKHW
;
A
#
# COMPACT_ATOMS: atom_id res chain seq x y z
N MET A 1 -11.56 0.85 20.08
CA MET A 1 -12.15 1.62 18.97
C MET A 1 -11.82 0.85 17.69
N PRO A 2 -12.78 0.23 16.98
CA PRO A 2 -12.45 -0.26 15.65
C PRO A 2 -12.23 0.97 14.78
N CYS A 3 -10.98 1.24 14.42
CA CYS A 3 -10.65 2.24 13.42
C CYS A 3 -11.37 1.83 12.13
N GLU A 4 -12.36 2.60 11.70
CA GLU A 4 -12.92 2.43 10.36
C GLU A 4 -11.77 2.50 9.35
N PRO A 5 -11.70 1.55 8.39
CA PRO A 5 -10.67 1.57 7.37
C PRO A 5 -10.75 2.89 6.61
N LEU A 6 -9.59 3.52 6.41
CA LEU A 6 -9.51 4.80 5.72
C LEU A 6 -10.17 4.66 4.34
N PRO A 7 -10.99 5.62 3.89
CA PRO A 7 -11.59 5.54 2.56
C PRO A 7 -10.49 5.52 1.50
N LEU A 8 -10.28 4.37 0.88
CA LEU A 8 -9.22 4.16 -0.10
C LEU A 8 -9.54 4.94 -1.38
N SER A 9 -8.66 5.88 -1.72
CA SER A 9 -8.84 6.72 -2.89
C SER A 9 -8.61 5.95 -4.19
N ARG A 10 -9.27 6.37 -5.29
CA ARG A 10 -9.05 5.80 -6.64
C ARG A 10 -7.58 5.77 -7.07
N PRO A 11 -6.80 6.86 -6.93
CA PRO A 11 -5.40 6.83 -7.35
C PRO A 11 -4.59 5.86 -6.49
N LEU A 12 -4.91 5.73 -5.19
CA LEU A 12 -4.28 4.75 -4.32
C LEU A 12 -4.54 3.33 -4.82
N LEU A 13 -5.80 2.94 -4.99
CA LEU A 13 -6.15 1.60 -5.48
C LEU A 13 -5.53 1.28 -6.84
N ALA A 14 -5.48 2.27 -7.74
CA ALA A 14 -4.85 2.12 -9.04
C ALA A 14 -3.34 1.88 -8.93
N ARG A 15 -2.63 2.68 -8.13
CA ARG A 15 -1.18 2.51 -7.93
C ARG A 15 -0.84 1.22 -7.21
N THR A 16 -1.62 0.82 -6.22
CA THR A 16 -1.45 -0.49 -5.56
C THR A 16 -1.63 -1.63 -6.56
N ALA A 17 -2.63 -1.56 -7.43
CA ALA A 17 -2.82 -2.58 -8.47
C ALA A 17 -1.69 -2.61 -9.51
N GLU A 18 -1.16 -1.45 -9.89
CA GLU A 18 0.01 -1.33 -10.76
C GLU A 18 1.26 -1.95 -10.12
N MET A 19 1.51 -1.66 -8.84
CA MET A 19 2.66 -2.20 -8.09
C MET A 19 2.63 -3.73 -8.04
N LEU A 20 1.43 -4.32 -7.88
CA LEU A 20 1.25 -5.78 -7.88
C LEU A 20 1.15 -6.39 -9.29
N ALA A 21 1.35 -5.59 -10.35
CA ALA A 21 1.22 -6.03 -11.74
C ALA A 21 -0.13 -6.71 -12.06
N ILE A 22 -1.20 -6.37 -11.33
CA ILE A 22 -2.54 -6.94 -11.51
C ILE A 22 -3.13 -6.62 -12.89
N PRO A 23 -3.00 -5.37 -13.43
CA PRO A 23 -3.54 -5.03 -14.73
C PRO A 23 -3.02 -5.90 -15.88
N GLU A 24 -1.76 -6.34 -15.85
CA GLU A 24 -1.18 -7.18 -16.90
C GLU A 24 -1.53 -8.67 -16.72
N ARG A 25 -1.61 -9.15 -15.48
CA ARG A 25 -1.82 -10.57 -15.16
C ARG A 25 -3.28 -11.01 -15.23
N ILE A 26 -4.20 -10.20 -14.72
CA ILE A 26 -5.57 -10.66 -14.40
C ILE A 26 -6.65 -9.82 -15.11
N CYS A 27 -6.34 -8.59 -15.54
CA CYS A 27 -7.34 -7.76 -16.19
C CYS A 27 -7.78 -8.33 -17.54
N ARG A 28 -9.10 -8.48 -17.74
CA ARG A 28 -9.69 -8.95 -19.00
C ARG A 28 -9.55 -7.95 -20.16
N ARG A 29 -9.31 -6.67 -19.90
CA ARG A 29 -9.20 -5.62 -20.93
C ARG A 29 -7.79 -5.55 -21.52
N ARG A 30 -7.66 -5.73 -22.84
CA ARG A 30 -6.39 -5.71 -23.58
C ARG A 30 -5.61 -4.40 -23.39
N ASP A 31 -6.30 -3.26 -23.38
CA ASP A 31 -5.64 -1.95 -23.24
C ASP A 31 -5.05 -1.74 -21.85
N CYS A 32 -5.68 -2.30 -20.81
CA CYS A 32 -5.16 -2.23 -19.44
C CYS A 32 -3.91 -3.10 -19.30
N ARG A 33 -3.92 -4.30 -19.91
CA ARG A 33 -2.74 -5.18 -19.94
C ARG A 33 -1.55 -4.52 -20.64
N ARG A 34 -1.76 -3.93 -21.82
CA ARG A 34 -0.69 -3.28 -22.59
C ARG A 34 -0.11 -2.02 -21.95
N ARG A 35 -0.92 -1.30 -21.18
CA ARG A 35 -0.49 -0.06 -20.52
C ARG A 35 -0.01 -0.29 -19.08
N HIS A 36 -0.02 -1.55 -18.61
CA HIS A 36 0.28 -1.94 -17.23
C HIS A 36 -0.53 -1.17 -16.17
N ARG A 37 -1.70 -0.62 -16.54
CA ARG A 37 -2.55 0.19 -15.66
C ARG A 37 -4.03 0.02 -15.94
N CYS A 38 -4.83 -0.01 -14.88
CA CYS A 38 -6.28 -0.09 -15.00
C CYS A 38 -6.89 1.31 -15.21
N ASN A 39 -7.39 1.61 -16.42
CA ASN A 39 -8.06 2.88 -16.71
C ASN A 39 -9.58 2.82 -16.53
N TRP A 40 -10.12 1.64 -16.21
CA TRP A 40 -11.55 1.40 -16.06
C TRP A 40 -11.93 1.26 -14.59
N PHE A 41 -12.85 2.09 -14.13
CA PHE A 41 -13.34 2.11 -12.75
C PHE A 41 -14.86 1.90 -12.73
N PHE A 42 -15.35 1.12 -11.77
CA PHE A 42 -16.79 1.01 -11.56
C PHE A 42 -17.35 2.30 -10.96
N ARG A 43 -18.46 2.80 -11.48
CA ARG A 43 -19.07 4.04 -10.98
C ARG A 43 -19.63 3.90 -9.56
N ALA A 44 -20.15 2.73 -9.23
CA ALA A 44 -20.77 2.47 -7.92
C ALA A 44 -19.74 2.38 -6.79
N THR A 45 -18.66 1.61 -6.99
CA THR A 45 -17.66 1.35 -5.94
C THR A 45 -16.40 2.19 -6.09
N GLN A 46 -16.23 2.90 -7.21
CA GLN A 46 -14.99 3.61 -7.58
C GLN A 46 -13.74 2.71 -7.63
N GLN A 47 -13.92 1.38 -7.64
CA GLN A 47 -12.81 0.43 -7.68
C GLN A 47 -12.35 0.15 -9.13
N PRO A 48 -11.04 -0.10 -9.35
CA PRO A 48 -10.54 -0.50 -10.65
C PRO A 48 -11.10 -1.87 -11.06
N CYS A 49 -11.42 -2.02 -12.35
CA CYS A 49 -12.10 -3.22 -12.86
C CYS A 49 -11.28 -4.50 -12.74
N CYS A 50 -9.95 -4.38 -12.65
CA CYS A 50 -9.07 -5.52 -12.47
C CYS A 50 -9.32 -6.25 -11.14
N LEU A 51 -9.73 -5.55 -10.09
CA LEU A 51 -10.02 -6.14 -8.77
C LEU A 51 -11.23 -7.07 -8.76
N ALA A 52 -12.16 -6.92 -9.72
CA ALA A 52 -13.30 -7.83 -9.85
C ALA A 52 -12.91 -9.22 -10.35
N ASN A 53 -11.67 -9.40 -10.81
CA ASN A 53 -11.18 -10.69 -11.30
C ASN A 53 -10.31 -11.41 -10.24
N LEU A 54 -10.12 -10.81 -9.06
CA LEU A 54 -9.43 -11.46 -7.96
C LEU A 54 -10.38 -12.42 -7.24
N ASP A 55 -9.83 -13.51 -6.71
CA ASP A 55 -10.53 -14.33 -5.72
C ASP A 55 -10.61 -13.61 -4.35
N ALA A 56 -11.34 -14.21 -3.40
CA ALA A 56 -11.56 -13.61 -2.10
C ALA A 56 -10.27 -13.44 -1.28
N ASP A 57 -9.33 -14.39 -1.39
CA ASP A 57 -8.08 -14.36 -0.63
C ASP A 57 -7.10 -13.34 -1.20
N GLN A 58 -6.95 -13.31 -2.52
CA GLN A 58 -6.20 -12.28 -3.26
C GLN A 58 -6.77 -10.90 -2.99
N ARG A 59 -8.10 -10.78 -2.90
CA ARG A 59 -8.76 -9.51 -2.59
C ARG A 59 -8.43 -9.06 -1.17
N ARG A 60 -8.44 -9.97 -0.20
CA ARG A 60 -8.06 -9.66 1.18
C ARG A 60 -6.63 -9.14 1.27
N LEU A 61 -5.69 -9.82 0.64
CA LEU A 61 -4.27 -9.41 0.59
C LEU A 61 -4.10 -8.05 -0.11
N PHE A 62 -4.86 -7.82 -1.18
CA PHE A 62 -4.86 -6.53 -1.86
C PHE A 62 -5.35 -5.40 -0.95
N ASP A 63 -6.47 -5.61 -0.25
CA ASP A 63 -7.06 -4.61 0.62
C ASP A 63 -6.14 -4.30 1.82
N GLU A 64 -5.42 -5.31 2.35
CA GLU A 64 -4.40 -5.15 3.39
C GLU A 64 -3.20 -4.31 2.94
N LEU A 65 -2.66 -4.59 1.75
CA LEU A 65 -1.62 -3.73 1.17
C LEU A 65 -2.14 -2.32 0.91
N ALA A 66 -3.35 -2.17 0.36
CA ALA A 66 -3.94 -0.88 0.07
C ALA A 66 -4.14 -0.04 1.35
N GLN A 67 -4.53 -0.68 2.46
CA GLN A 67 -4.59 -0.01 3.75
C GLN A 67 -3.20 0.41 4.24
N THR A 68 -2.20 -0.46 4.10
CA THR A 68 -0.81 -0.15 4.47
C THR A 68 -0.25 1.02 3.63
N VAL A 69 -0.62 1.12 2.35
CA VAL A 69 -0.28 2.26 1.47
C VAL A 69 -0.97 3.53 1.95
N ALA A 70 -2.24 3.45 2.36
CA ALA A 70 -2.98 4.60 2.88
C ALA A 70 -2.34 5.13 4.17
N ASP A 71 -1.94 4.21 5.06
CA ASP A 71 -1.24 4.54 6.30
C ASP A 71 0.12 5.17 6.00
N ALA A 72 0.87 4.64 5.02
CA ALA A 72 2.12 5.22 4.57
C ALA A 72 1.93 6.63 4.02
N GLU A 73 0.91 6.87 3.18
CA GLU A 73 0.61 8.19 2.64
C GLU A 73 0.22 9.18 3.76
N HIS A 74 -0.58 8.74 4.71
CA HIS A 74 -1.12 9.57 5.79
C HIS A 74 -0.07 9.90 6.85
N PHE A 75 0.70 8.90 7.29
CA PHE A 75 1.68 9.00 8.37
C PHE A 75 3.13 9.19 7.88
N GLY A 76 3.37 9.20 6.57
CA GLY A 76 4.69 9.36 5.96
C GLY A 76 5.25 10.78 6.04
N TYR A 77 5.36 11.35 7.24
CA TYR A 77 5.98 12.64 7.48
C TYR A 77 6.83 12.61 8.75
N LEU A 78 7.87 13.45 8.82
CA LEU A 78 8.88 13.43 9.90
C LEU A 78 8.33 13.54 11.33
N ALA A 79 7.22 14.25 11.53
CA ALA A 79 6.61 14.42 12.86
C ALA A 79 5.72 13.24 13.27
N SER A 80 5.50 12.27 12.38
CA SER A 80 4.81 11.03 12.70
C SER A 80 5.67 10.18 13.61
N LYS A 81 5.04 9.59 14.64
CA LYS A 81 5.68 8.57 15.49
C LYS A 81 5.72 7.19 14.83
N ILE A 82 5.11 7.03 13.65
CA ILE A 82 5.04 5.77 12.92
C ILE A 82 6.15 5.75 11.88
N THR A 83 7.19 4.96 12.14
CA THR A 83 8.37 4.87 11.25
C THR A 83 8.18 3.86 10.11
N MET A 84 7.21 2.94 10.20
CA MET A 84 7.01 1.83 9.27
C MET A 84 8.32 1.05 9.04
N SER A 85 8.98 0.71 10.14
CA SER A 85 10.21 -0.07 10.19
C SER A 85 10.10 -1.23 11.14
N SER A 86 9.20 -2.15 10.81
CA SER A 86 9.06 -3.40 11.56
C SER A 86 10.40 -4.16 11.57
N PRO A 87 10.78 -4.76 12.72
CA PRO A 87 11.96 -5.60 12.82
C PRO A 87 11.75 -6.98 12.16
N TYR A 88 10.54 -7.30 11.70
CA TYR A 88 10.20 -8.56 11.02
C TYR A 88 10.31 -8.43 9.51
N ARG A 89 10.94 -9.40 8.86
CA ARG A 89 11.30 -9.34 7.43
C ARG A 89 10.10 -9.21 6.51
N GLU A 90 9.04 -9.98 6.72
CA GLU A 90 7.86 -9.99 5.83
C GLU A 90 7.04 -8.71 5.99
N THR A 91 6.80 -8.30 7.23
CA THR A 91 6.13 -7.03 7.54
C THR A 91 6.94 -5.84 7.03
N ARG A 92 8.28 -5.88 7.13
CA ARG A 92 9.15 -4.85 6.55
C ARG A 92 9.04 -4.80 5.04
N ALA A 93 9.03 -5.94 4.34
CA ALA A 93 8.85 -5.99 2.89
C ALA A 93 7.49 -5.41 2.45
N LEU A 94 6.42 -5.70 3.20
CA LEU A 94 5.10 -5.11 2.95
C LEU A 94 5.12 -3.59 3.15
N GLN A 95 5.71 -3.11 4.25
CA GLN A 95 5.88 -1.68 4.52
C GLN A 95 6.75 -1.00 3.45
N ASP A 96 7.77 -1.69 2.93
CA ASP A 96 8.64 -1.18 1.89
C ASP A 96 7.89 -0.97 0.57
N ALA A 97 7.13 -1.98 0.14
CA ALA A 97 6.25 -1.87 -1.03
C ALA A 97 5.19 -0.78 -0.84
N ALA A 98 4.63 -0.65 0.37
CA ALA A 98 3.62 0.36 0.66
C ALA A 98 4.18 1.78 0.56
N VAL A 99 5.37 2.03 1.10
CA VAL A 99 6.00 3.36 1.04
C VAL A 99 6.42 3.72 -0.38
N GLU A 100 6.94 2.77 -1.15
CA GLU A 100 7.26 2.99 -2.57
C GLU A 100 6.01 3.40 -3.36
N THR A 101 4.90 2.70 -3.14
CA THR A 101 3.61 3.01 -3.76
C THR A 101 3.09 4.39 -3.32
N ALA A 102 3.17 4.70 -2.03
CA ALA A 102 2.74 5.99 -1.47
C ALA A 102 3.59 7.16 -1.99
N HIS A 103 4.90 6.99 -2.18
CA HIS A 103 5.75 8.03 -2.78
C HIS A 103 5.28 8.48 -4.17
N ALA A 104 4.70 7.56 -4.96
CA ALA A 104 4.12 7.87 -6.26
C ALA A 104 2.80 8.66 -6.19
N LEU A 105 2.12 8.65 -5.03
CA LEU A 105 0.87 9.38 -4.77
C LEU A 105 1.13 10.78 -4.21
N VAL A 106 2.20 10.97 -3.44
CA VAL A 106 2.48 12.24 -2.75
C VAL A 106 3.09 13.28 -3.69
N SER A 107 2.51 14.48 -3.71
CA SER A 107 2.97 15.61 -4.54
C SER A 107 3.19 16.92 -3.74
N GLY A 108 3.85 17.89 -4.36
CA GLY A 108 4.03 19.24 -3.81
C GLY A 108 4.78 19.29 -2.48
N ARG A 109 4.28 20.10 -1.53
CA ARG A 109 4.90 20.32 -0.21
C ARG A 109 5.00 19.04 0.62
N LYS A 110 4.00 18.16 0.52
CA LYS A 110 3.99 16.86 1.21
C LYS A 110 5.14 15.97 0.74
N ARG A 111 5.54 16.05 -0.53
CA ARG A 111 6.63 15.24 -1.09
C ARG A 111 7.98 15.51 -0.44
N LYS A 112 8.26 16.76 -0.06
CA LYS A 112 9.50 17.10 0.66
C LYS A 112 9.53 16.47 2.05
N ALA A 113 8.41 16.52 2.78
CA ALA A 113 8.29 15.88 4.09
C ALA A 113 8.39 14.35 3.98
N PHE A 114 7.75 13.77 2.96
CA PHE A 114 7.77 12.34 2.69
C PHE A 114 9.18 11.83 2.37
N ARG A 115 9.94 12.53 1.52
CA ARG A 115 11.34 12.18 1.25
C ARG A 115 12.23 12.22 2.48
N ALA A 116 11.94 13.14 3.41
CA ALA A 116 12.69 13.21 4.65
C ALA A 116 12.33 12.05 5.59
N PHE A 117 11.05 11.65 5.60
CA PHE A 117 10.60 10.41 6.24
C PHE A 117 11.27 9.17 5.62
N GLU A 118 11.34 9.05 4.29
CA GLU A 118 12.03 7.94 3.61
C GLU A 118 13.50 7.86 4.01
N LYS A 119 14.21 9.00 4.06
CA LYS A 119 15.61 9.05 4.51
C LYS A 119 15.78 8.60 5.96
N MET A 120 14.90 9.05 6.85
CA MET A 120 14.91 8.63 8.25
C MET A 120 14.60 7.14 8.40
N ARG A 121 13.67 6.59 7.60
CA ARG A 121 13.34 5.16 7.57
C ARG A 121 14.47 4.31 6.98
N ALA A 122 15.21 4.82 6.00
CA ALA A 122 16.37 4.14 5.41
C ALA A 122 17.55 4.04 6.36
N ALA A 123 17.64 4.94 7.37
CA ALA A 123 18.64 4.86 8.42
C ALA A 123 18.29 3.85 9.53
N GLN A 124 17.10 3.24 9.49
CA GLN A 124 16.71 2.22 10.46
C GLN A 124 17.47 0.91 10.22
N PRO A 125 17.75 0.13 11.28
CA PRO A 125 18.45 -1.13 11.15
C PRO A 125 17.69 -2.11 10.26
N ALA A 126 18.43 -3.04 9.66
CA ALA A 126 17.84 -4.15 8.92
C ALA A 126 16.90 -4.98 9.83
N PRO A 127 15.85 -5.62 9.27
CA PRO A 127 14.99 -6.51 10.03
C PRO A 127 15.83 -7.61 10.68
N LYS A 128 15.53 -7.91 11.94
CA LYS A 128 16.26 -8.87 12.79
C LYS A 128 15.60 -10.25 12.82
N TYR A 129 14.29 -10.30 12.58
CA TYR A 129 13.50 -11.50 12.72
C TYR A 129 12.96 -11.95 11.36
N ASP A 130 12.95 -13.26 11.14
CA ASP A 130 12.30 -13.88 10.00
C ASP A 130 10.80 -14.09 10.26
N GLY A 131 10.01 -14.09 9.19
CA GLY A 131 8.56 -14.27 9.23
C GLY A 131 7.75 -12.99 9.43
N GLU A 132 6.46 -13.19 9.70
CA GLU A 132 5.48 -12.15 9.97
C GLU A 132 5.51 -11.73 11.46
N GLU A 133 5.26 -10.45 11.72
CA GLU A 133 5.14 -9.94 13.08
C GLU A 133 3.99 -10.64 13.82
N PRO A 134 4.25 -11.28 14.98
CA PRO A 134 3.21 -11.97 15.72
C PRO A 134 2.13 -10.98 16.14
N PRO A 135 0.84 -11.36 16.09
CA PRO A 135 -0.24 -10.47 16.46
C PRO A 135 -0.03 -9.99 17.91
N LEU A 136 -0.17 -8.69 18.12
CA LEU A 136 -0.06 -8.11 19.46
C LEU A 136 -0.97 -8.89 20.44
N PRO A 137 -0.46 -9.26 21.63
CA PRO A 137 -1.27 -9.94 22.63
C PRO A 137 -2.55 -9.13 22.88
N LYS A 138 -3.72 -9.79 22.76
CA LYS A 138 -5.04 -9.14 22.89
C LYS A 138 -5.38 -8.70 24.33
N HIS A 139 -4.38 -8.48 25.18
CA HIS A 139 -4.56 -8.27 26.63
C HIS A 139 -3.65 -7.13 27.10
N TRP A 140 -4.12 -5.89 26.96
CA TRP A 140 -3.76 -4.74 27.80
C TRP A 140 -4.98 -3.81 27.87
#